data_AF-A0AAD7TTX4-F1
#
_entry.id   AF-A0AAD7TTX4-F1
#
_cell.length_a   1.000
_cell.length_b   1.000
_cell.length_c   1.000
_cell.angle_alpha   90.00
_cell.angle_beta   90.00
_cell.angle_gamma   90.00
#
_symmetry.space_group_name_H-M   'P 1'
#
loop_
_entity.id
_entity.type
_entity.pdbx_description
1 polymer ?
#
loop_
_entity_poly.entity_id
_entity_poly.type
_entity_poly.pdbx_seq_one_letter_code
_entity_poly.pdbx_strand_id
1 'polypeptide(L)'
;MKDAEEVHDNPPWYARYPNGDINCGGVPDRLLNHPELQRRGIVLRDPSKPGVVFRSFATDDGPHNQGFVVKVLDLDTQELEIYERLLDHVSSPQNHTIPSEIVRSGHPMLIMPMLSRIDMVIYQQCSSLSGLADVFYQLIEGVNYLHKHNIAHMDLCPGNVGGALAPQSDYHASLQLGRIYIYDFNTSRQFTRGPGYQHAITLPETQVSPPNGLTHFDPYSWDVYCLGHLMNELMDVGAIRCDKRSSADVSHRYTSKITQARLGSCVDMRDG
;
A
#
# COMPACT_ATOMS: atom_id res chain seq x y z
N MET A 1 -21.45 -2.84 38.53
CA MET A 1 -20.49 -2.03 37.75
C MET A 1 -20.22 -2.85 36.51
N LYS A 2 -20.80 -2.47 35.36
CA LYS A 2 -20.45 -3.08 34.09
C LYS A 2 -19.08 -2.51 33.73
N ASP A 3 -18.11 -3.38 33.52
CA ASP A 3 -16.80 -3.01 33.01
C ASP A 3 -17.02 -2.16 31.76
N ALA A 4 -16.48 -0.94 31.78
CA ALA A 4 -16.38 -0.15 30.58
C ALA A 4 -15.44 -0.93 29.66
N GLU A 5 -15.99 -1.53 28.61
CA GLU A 5 -15.21 -1.99 27.47
C GLU A 5 -14.24 -0.86 27.12
N GLU A 6 -12.95 -1.13 27.31
CA GLU A 6 -11.89 -0.34 26.72
C GLU A 6 -12.21 -0.28 25.23
N VAL A 7 -12.69 0.88 24.77
CA VAL A 7 -12.94 1.09 23.35
C VAL A 7 -11.57 0.99 22.69
N HIS A 8 -11.29 -0.17 22.08
CA HIS A 8 -10.07 -0.42 21.36
C HIS A 8 -9.94 0.70 20.32
N ASP A 9 -8.94 1.57 20.49
CA ASP A 9 -8.74 2.73 19.62
C ASP A 9 -8.09 2.33 18.27
N ASN A 10 -7.89 1.03 18.05
CA ASN A 10 -7.36 0.50 16.79
C ASN A 10 -8.33 0.74 15.61
N PRO A 11 -7.81 0.87 14.38
CA PRO A 11 -8.63 0.85 13.19
C PRO A 11 -9.39 -0.48 13.09
N PRO A 12 -10.54 -0.53 12.39
CA PRO A 12 -11.03 0.48 11.44
C PRO A 12 -11.83 1.64 12.07
N TRP A 13 -11.46 2.88 11.71
CA TRP A 13 -12.20 4.09 12.07
C TRP A 13 -13.21 4.50 11.01
N TYR A 14 -14.37 3.86 11.03
CA TYR A 14 -15.42 4.17 10.07
C TYR A 14 -16.05 5.55 10.31
N ALA A 15 -16.28 6.27 9.22
CA ALA A 15 -17.27 7.36 9.23
C ALA A 15 -18.68 6.77 9.40
N ARG A 16 -19.58 7.54 10.00
CA ARG A 16 -20.98 7.12 10.21
C ARG A 16 -21.95 8.17 9.68
N TYR A 17 -23.07 7.71 9.12
CA TYR A 17 -24.20 8.57 8.82
C TYR A 17 -24.93 8.99 10.11
N PRO A 18 -25.82 10.01 10.07
CA PRO A 18 -26.59 10.43 11.24
C PRO A 18 -27.48 9.33 11.84
N ASN A 19 -27.84 8.31 11.06
CA ASN A 19 -28.60 7.15 11.52
C ASN A 19 -27.74 6.06 12.18
N GLY A 20 -26.41 6.24 12.26
CA GLY A 20 -25.46 5.30 12.87
C GLY A 20 -24.80 4.32 11.88
N ASP A 21 -25.31 4.21 10.66
CA ASP A 21 -24.79 3.27 9.65
C ASP A 21 -23.37 3.65 9.21
N ILE A 22 -22.58 2.64 8.85
CA ILE A 22 -21.22 2.84 8.32
C ILE A 22 -21.31 3.57 6.97
N ASN A 23 -20.60 4.69 6.88
CA ASN A 23 -20.37 5.40 5.63
C ASN A 23 -19.02 4.96 5.05
N CYS A 24 -19.03 3.94 4.19
CA CYS A 24 -17.81 3.41 3.56
C CYS A 24 -17.07 4.41 2.67
N GLY A 25 -17.72 5.51 2.25
CA GLY A 25 -17.09 6.57 1.46
C GLY A 25 -16.67 7.79 2.27
N GLY A 26 -16.92 7.79 3.58
CA GLY A 26 -16.67 8.94 4.45
C GLY A 26 -15.29 8.94 5.08
N VAL A 27 -14.83 10.14 5.46
CA VAL A 27 -13.71 10.35 6.36
C VAL A 27 -14.26 10.56 7.77
N PRO A 28 -13.77 9.85 8.80
CA PRO A 28 -14.28 10.00 10.17
C PRO A 28 -13.91 11.37 10.77
N ASP A 29 -14.77 11.92 11.62
CA ASP A 29 -14.61 13.25 12.22
C ASP A 29 -13.28 13.42 12.97
N ARG A 30 -12.77 12.36 13.60
CA ARG A 30 -11.47 12.38 14.27
C ARG A 30 -10.31 12.70 13.34
N LEU A 31 -10.39 12.31 12.06
CA LEU A 31 -9.39 12.64 11.05
C LEU A 31 -9.63 14.03 10.46
N LEU A 32 -10.89 14.42 10.24
CA LEU A 32 -11.24 15.77 9.79
C LEU A 32 -10.80 16.85 10.79
N ASN A 33 -10.82 16.52 12.07
CA ASN A 33 -10.43 17.40 13.17
C ASN A 33 -9.02 17.12 13.72
N HIS A 34 -8.22 16.30 13.03
CA HIS A 34 -6.90 15.94 13.52
C HIS A 34 -5.95 17.15 13.51
N PRO A 35 -5.36 17.56 14.65
CA PRO A 35 -4.59 18.81 14.75
C PRO A 35 -3.46 18.90 13.73
N GLU A 36 -2.75 17.79 13.52
CA GLU A 36 -1.61 17.76 12.61
C GLU A 36 -2.02 17.84 11.13
N LEU A 37 -3.18 17.30 10.77
CA LEU A 37 -3.69 17.39 9.40
C LEU A 37 -4.18 18.80 9.12
N GLN A 38 -4.90 19.42 10.07
CA GLN A 38 -5.35 20.82 9.98
C GLN A 38 -4.17 21.78 9.91
N ARG A 39 -3.15 21.59 10.75
CA ARG A 39 -1.93 22.41 10.76
C ARG A 39 -1.20 22.41 9.42
N ARG A 40 -1.24 21.29 8.70
CA ARG A 40 -0.62 21.11 7.37
C ARG A 40 -1.55 21.44 6.20
N GLY A 41 -2.82 21.77 6.47
CA GLY A 41 -3.82 21.96 5.42
C GLY A 41 -4.15 20.69 4.62
N ILE A 42 -3.92 19.50 5.19
CA ILE A 42 -4.24 18.23 4.53
C ILE A 42 -5.73 17.94 4.71
N VAL A 43 -6.49 18.10 3.63
CA VAL A 43 -7.93 17.81 3.60
C VAL A 43 -8.17 16.44 2.97
N LEU A 44 -8.51 15.47 3.80
CA LEU A 44 -8.89 14.12 3.36
C LEU A 44 -10.27 14.15 2.71
N ARG A 45 -10.44 13.42 1.61
CA ARG A 45 -11.64 13.47 0.77
C ARG A 45 -12.40 12.16 0.78
N ASP A 46 -11.69 11.06 0.63
CA ASP A 46 -12.30 9.74 0.57
C ASP A 46 -11.33 8.64 1.04
N PRO A 47 -11.86 7.47 1.43
CA PRO A 47 -11.04 6.32 1.81
C PRO A 47 -10.58 5.51 0.59
N SER A 48 -9.27 5.21 0.55
CA SER A 48 -8.71 4.16 -0.30
C SER A 48 -9.00 2.77 0.27
N LYS A 49 -9.02 2.64 1.61
CA LYS A 49 -9.45 1.46 2.38
C LYS A 49 -10.34 1.96 3.52
N PRO A 50 -11.66 1.72 3.49
CA PRO A 50 -12.60 2.24 4.49
C PRO A 50 -12.13 1.97 5.91
N GLY A 51 -12.08 3.03 6.73
CA GLY A 51 -11.66 2.96 8.12
C GLY A 51 -10.15 2.91 8.37
N VAL A 52 -9.31 2.76 7.34
CA VAL A 52 -7.85 2.54 7.53
C VAL A 52 -7.00 3.53 6.73
N VAL A 53 -7.29 3.71 5.44
CA VAL A 53 -6.46 4.50 4.52
C VAL A 53 -7.31 5.55 3.83
N PHE A 54 -6.89 6.80 3.91
CA PHE A 54 -7.59 7.98 3.40
C PHE A 54 -6.67 8.79 2.50
N ARG A 55 -7.23 9.42 1.48
CA ARG A 55 -6.46 10.24 0.54
C ARG A 55 -6.95 11.69 0.53
N SER A 56 -6.01 12.62 0.33
CA SER A 56 -6.33 13.96 -0.14
C SER A 56 -6.30 14.00 -1.66
N PHE A 57 -7.05 14.92 -2.24
CA PHE A 57 -6.88 15.25 -3.66
C PHE A 57 -6.00 16.49 -3.80
N ALA A 58 -5.15 16.43 -4.80
CA ALA A 58 -4.69 17.58 -5.54
C ALA A 58 -5.89 18.45 -5.92
N THR A 59 -6.08 19.63 -5.31
CA THR A 59 -7.10 20.59 -5.75
C THR A 59 -6.53 21.48 -6.84
N ASP A 60 -7.31 21.75 -7.89
CA ASP A 60 -6.91 22.59 -9.02
C ASP A 60 -6.51 24.04 -8.61
N ASP A 61 -6.92 24.47 -7.42
CA ASP A 61 -6.69 25.83 -6.91
C ASP A 61 -5.57 25.90 -5.86
N GLY A 62 -4.30 25.81 -6.30
CA GLY A 62 -3.18 26.34 -5.50
C GLY A 62 -1.81 25.69 -5.73
N PRO A 63 -0.70 26.40 -5.42
CA PRO A 63 0.68 25.92 -5.58
C PRO A 63 1.09 24.79 -4.60
N HIS A 64 0.17 24.27 -3.80
CA HIS A 64 0.38 23.19 -2.84
C HIS A 64 -0.37 21.91 -3.25
N ASN A 65 -0.20 21.54 -4.50
CA ASN A 65 -0.90 20.45 -5.17
C ASN A 65 -0.31 19.06 -4.85
N GLN A 66 -0.10 18.78 -3.56
CA GLN A 66 0.61 17.59 -3.08
C GLN A 66 -0.43 16.59 -2.59
N GLY A 67 -0.76 15.58 -3.39
CA GLY A 67 -1.67 14.51 -2.96
C GLY A 67 -1.01 13.70 -1.84
N PHE A 68 -1.70 13.53 -0.72
CA PHE A 68 -1.23 12.75 0.42
C PHE A 68 -2.14 11.54 0.65
N VAL A 69 -1.55 10.50 1.22
CA VAL A 69 -2.25 9.37 1.81
C VAL A 69 -2.00 9.40 3.31
N VAL A 70 -3.07 9.25 4.08
CA VAL A 70 -3.04 9.09 5.53
C VAL A 70 -3.51 7.69 5.86
N LYS A 71 -2.64 6.90 6.49
CA LYS A 71 -2.97 5.55 6.97
C LYS A 71 -2.97 5.54 8.50
N VAL A 72 -4.08 5.10 9.07
CA VAL A 72 -4.19 4.81 10.50
C VAL A 72 -3.53 3.46 10.76
N LEU A 73 -2.58 3.41 11.68
CA LEU A 73 -1.81 2.19 11.94
C LEU A 73 -2.58 1.27 12.88
N ASP A 74 -2.54 -0.04 12.62
CA ASP A 74 -3.06 -1.05 13.52
C ASP A 74 -1.97 -1.45 14.53
N LEU A 75 -2.18 -1.14 15.81
CA LEU A 75 -1.20 -1.41 16.87
C LEU A 75 -1.14 -2.89 17.28
N ASP A 76 -2.07 -3.72 16.78
CA ASP A 76 -2.01 -5.17 16.98
C ASP A 76 -1.09 -5.84 15.93
N THR A 77 -0.55 -5.07 14.99
CA THR A 77 0.43 -5.51 13.98
C THR A 77 1.84 -5.01 14.29
N GLN A 78 2.84 -5.45 13.51
CA GLN A 78 4.22 -4.94 13.61
C GLN A 78 4.49 -3.77 12.66
N GLU A 79 3.45 -3.21 12.03
CA GLU A 79 3.63 -2.21 10.97
C GLU A 79 4.32 -0.95 11.47
N LEU A 80 3.98 -0.47 12.67
CA LEU A 80 4.60 0.73 13.24
C LEU A 80 6.10 0.53 13.46
N GLU A 81 6.51 -0.55 14.11
CA GLU A 81 7.92 -0.83 14.39
C GLU A 81 8.73 -1.08 13.11
N ILE A 82 8.10 -1.70 12.10
CA ILE A 82 8.71 -1.89 10.78
C ILE A 82 8.94 -0.54 10.09
N TYR A 83 7.95 0.37 10.09
CA TYR A 83 8.15 1.70 9.53
C TYR A 83 9.20 2.51 10.29
N GLU A 84 9.24 2.45 11.63
CA GLU A 84 10.29 3.10 12.42
C GLU A 84 11.68 2.66 11.94
N ARG A 85 11.89 1.35 11.79
CA ARG A 85 13.17 0.81 11.33
C ARG A 85 13.51 1.18 9.89
N LEU A 86 12.54 1.11 8.98
CA LEU A 86 12.78 1.35 7.56
C LEU A 86 12.97 2.84 7.25
N LEU A 87 12.27 3.73 7.96
CA LEU A 87 12.38 5.17 7.75
C LEU A 87 13.69 5.76 8.29
N ASP A 88 14.31 5.13 9.29
CA ASP A 88 15.67 5.47 9.75
C ASP A 88 16.74 5.35 8.64
N HIS A 89 16.44 4.58 7.60
CA HIS A 89 17.33 4.34 6.45
C HIS A 89 16.69 4.73 5.12
N VAL A 90 15.76 5.70 5.11
CA VAL A 90 15.02 6.11 3.91
C VAL A 90 15.92 6.64 2.77
N SER A 91 17.11 7.15 3.10
CA SER A 91 18.09 7.62 2.10
C SER A 91 18.87 6.50 1.41
N SER A 92 18.74 5.25 1.87
CA SER A 92 19.40 4.11 1.23
C SER A 92 18.81 3.87 -0.16
N PRO A 93 19.63 3.80 -1.23
CA PRO A 93 19.12 3.55 -2.58
C PRO A 93 18.48 2.17 -2.72
N GLN A 94 18.83 1.21 -1.85
CA GLN A 94 18.23 -0.13 -1.81
C GLN A 94 16.92 -0.18 -1.02
N ASN A 95 16.62 0.87 -0.23
CA ASN A 95 15.39 0.93 0.52
C ASN A 95 14.27 1.47 -0.36
N HIS A 96 13.43 0.56 -0.86
CA HIS A 96 12.26 0.91 -1.67
C HIS A 96 11.01 1.17 -0.82
N THR A 97 11.12 1.31 0.50
CA THR A 97 9.98 1.72 1.34
C THR A 97 9.49 3.11 0.96
N ILE A 98 8.18 3.31 0.84
CA ILE A 98 7.62 4.64 0.58
C ILE A 98 8.06 5.64 1.67
N PRO A 99 8.66 6.79 1.30
CA PRO A 99 8.97 7.85 2.26
C PRO A 99 7.69 8.29 2.97
N SER A 100 7.72 8.25 4.29
CA SER A 100 6.55 8.54 5.13
C SER A 100 6.97 9.25 6.40
N GLU A 101 6.01 9.93 7.02
CA GLU A 101 6.16 10.48 8.36
C GLU A 101 5.19 9.79 9.32
N ILE A 102 5.70 9.38 10.48
CA ILE A 102 4.88 8.82 11.56
C ILE A 102 4.43 9.96 12.49
N VAL A 103 3.15 10.28 12.46
CA VAL A 103 2.51 11.24 13.38
C VAL A 103 2.03 10.51 14.62
N ARG A 104 2.44 10.99 15.80
CA ARG A 104 2.13 10.39 17.13
C ARG A 104 1.29 11.28 18.03
N SER A 105 0.72 12.36 17.50
CA SER A 105 -0.17 13.24 18.26
C SER A 105 -1.55 12.57 18.42
N GLY A 106 -1.65 11.59 19.32
CA GLY A 106 -2.80 10.69 19.44
C GLY A 106 -2.43 9.29 18.94
N HIS A 107 -3.41 8.59 18.35
CA HIS A 107 -3.16 7.27 17.77
C HIS A 107 -2.25 7.36 16.52
N PRO A 108 -1.21 6.51 16.40
CA PRO A 108 -0.23 6.63 15.33
C PRO A 108 -0.80 6.55 13.92
N MET A 109 -0.31 7.42 13.04
CA MET A 109 -0.67 7.44 11.63
C MET A 109 0.56 7.68 10.76
N LEU A 110 0.51 7.16 9.55
CA LEU A 110 1.45 7.52 8.49
C LEU A 110 0.85 8.62 7.63
N ILE A 111 1.64 9.65 7.37
CA ILE A 111 1.40 10.60 6.28
C ILE A 111 2.46 10.32 5.21
N MET A 112 2.01 9.96 4.01
CA MET A 112 2.89 9.61 2.89
C MET A 112 2.44 10.30 1.59
N PRO A 113 3.34 10.54 0.64
CA PRO A 113 2.97 11.01 -0.69
C PRO A 113 2.03 10.03 -1.40
N MET A 114 1.09 10.54 -2.20
CA MET A 114 0.28 9.70 -3.07
C MET A 114 1.10 9.26 -4.30
N LEU A 115 1.30 7.96 -4.47
CA LEU A 115 2.02 7.39 -5.61
C LEU A 115 1.09 7.13 -6.80
N SER A 116 1.68 7.04 -7.99
CA SER A 116 0.99 6.46 -9.14
C SER A 116 0.89 4.95 -8.98
N ARG A 117 -0.25 4.39 -9.39
CA ARG A 117 -0.42 2.94 -9.43
C ARG A 117 0.60 2.31 -10.37
N ILE A 118 1.06 1.11 -10.02
CA ILE A 118 2.11 0.42 -10.78
C ILE A 118 1.72 0.16 -12.24
N ASP A 119 0.45 -0.12 -12.53
CA ASP A 119 -0.05 -0.29 -13.90
C ASP A 119 0.09 0.99 -14.74
N MET A 120 -0.14 2.16 -14.14
CA MET A 120 0.12 3.45 -14.79
C MET A 120 1.62 3.69 -15.03
N VAL A 121 2.47 3.30 -14.09
CA VAL A 121 3.93 3.39 -14.22
C VAL A 121 4.40 2.55 -15.42
N ILE A 122 3.98 1.28 -15.50
CA ILE A 122 4.28 0.42 -16.65
C ILE A 122 3.76 1.04 -17.94
N TYR A 123 2.50 1.52 -17.94
CA TYR A 123 1.88 2.10 -19.12
C TYR A 123 2.57 3.38 -19.61
N GLN A 124 3.13 4.19 -18.72
CA GLN A 124 3.78 5.45 -19.09
C GLN A 124 5.28 5.25 -19.38
N GLN A 125 6.01 4.57 -18.49
CA GLN A 125 7.47 4.51 -18.52
C GLN A 125 8.04 3.27 -19.23
N CYS A 126 7.34 2.13 -19.23
CA CYS A 126 7.87 0.89 -19.81
C CYS A 126 7.40 0.71 -21.26
N SER A 127 8.14 1.26 -22.22
CA SER A 127 7.86 1.11 -23.67
C SER A 127 8.59 -0.08 -24.31
N SER A 128 9.40 -0.80 -23.53
CA SER A 128 10.23 -1.92 -23.97
C SER A 128 10.36 -2.96 -22.85
N LEU A 129 10.84 -4.16 -23.21
CA LEU A 129 11.18 -5.20 -22.25
C LEU A 129 12.27 -4.73 -21.26
N SER A 130 13.20 -3.87 -21.71
CA SER A 130 14.23 -3.30 -20.83
C SER A 130 13.60 -2.46 -19.72
N GLY A 131 12.65 -1.58 -20.06
CA GLY A 131 11.98 -0.76 -19.04
C GLY A 131 11.15 -1.58 -18.05
N LEU A 132 10.58 -2.71 -18.50
CA LEU A 132 9.91 -3.65 -17.59
C LEU A 132 10.92 -4.38 -16.69
N ALA A 133 12.06 -4.80 -17.25
CA ALA A 133 13.14 -5.41 -16.48
C ALA A 133 13.71 -4.44 -15.43
N ASP A 134 13.79 -3.14 -15.71
CA ASP A 134 14.21 -2.12 -14.75
C ASP A 134 13.24 -2.01 -13.56
N VAL A 135 11.93 -2.11 -13.81
CA VAL A 135 10.91 -2.15 -12.74
C VAL A 135 11.07 -3.41 -11.89
N PHE A 136 11.28 -4.57 -12.54
CA PHE A 136 11.49 -5.83 -11.84
C PHE A 136 12.76 -5.82 -11.00
N TYR A 137 13.84 -5.22 -11.50
CA TYR A 137 15.07 -5.05 -10.76
C TYR A 137 14.86 -4.24 -9.49
N GLN A 138 14.16 -3.10 -9.57
CA GLN A 138 13.83 -2.29 -8.39
C GLN A 138 12.98 -3.05 -7.35
N LEU A 139 11.99 -3.83 -7.80
CA LEU A 139 11.19 -4.64 -6.89
C LEU A 139 12.03 -5.72 -6.18
N ILE A 140 12.92 -6.41 -6.91
CA ILE A 140 13.85 -7.39 -6.34
C ILE A 140 14.80 -6.70 -5.34
N GLU A 141 15.33 -5.53 -5.68
CA GLU A 141 16.21 -4.74 -4.81
C GLU A 141 15.50 -4.39 -3.49
N GLY A 142 14.26 -3.90 -3.57
CA GLY A 142 13.43 -3.59 -2.42
C GLY A 142 13.15 -4.80 -1.52
N VAL A 143 12.73 -5.92 -2.10
CA VAL A 143 12.46 -7.16 -1.35
C VAL A 143 13.74 -7.69 -0.70
N ASN A 144 14.85 -7.71 -1.44
CA ASN A 144 16.15 -8.11 -0.89
C ASN A 144 16.60 -7.19 0.25
N TYR A 145 16.31 -5.89 0.18
CA TYR A 145 16.59 -4.96 1.27
C TYR A 145 15.78 -5.30 2.53
N LEU A 146 14.48 -5.58 2.42
CA LEU A 146 13.65 -6.04 3.54
C LEU A 146 14.23 -7.34 4.13
N HIS A 147 14.57 -8.31 3.29
CA HIS A 147 15.07 -9.62 3.70
C HIS A 147 16.42 -9.54 4.43
N LYS A 148 17.31 -8.63 4.02
CA LYS A 148 18.57 -8.35 4.74
C LYS A 148 18.36 -7.78 6.15
N HIS A 149 17.21 -7.13 6.37
CA HIS A 149 16.81 -6.64 7.69
C HIS A 149 15.91 -7.65 8.42
N ASN A 150 15.83 -8.89 7.93
CA ASN A 150 14.97 -9.96 8.44
C ASN A 150 13.48 -9.58 8.52
N ILE A 151 13.03 -8.75 7.57
CA ILE A 151 11.63 -8.37 7.42
C ILE A 151 11.08 -9.13 6.21
N ALA A 152 9.96 -9.83 6.37
CA ALA A 152 9.17 -10.33 5.25
C ALA A 152 7.92 -9.47 5.09
N HIS A 153 7.60 -9.09 3.85
CA HIS A 153 6.45 -8.23 3.55
C HIS A 153 5.13 -9.00 3.71
N MET A 154 5.11 -10.25 3.26
CA MET A 154 4.04 -11.25 3.33
C MET A 154 2.76 -10.99 2.55
N ASP A 155 2.56 -9.79 2.02
CA ASP A 155 1.45 -9.47 1.11
C ASP A 155 1.91 -8.65 -0.11
N LEU A 156 2.97 -9.07 -0.81
CA LEU A 156 3.40 -8.37 -2.03
C LEU A 156 2.39 -8.56 -3.15
N CYS A 157 1.81 -7.46 -3.64
CA CYS A 157 0.84 -7.46 -4.73
C CYS A 157 0.87 -6.10 -5.46
N PRO A 158 0.18 -5.95 -6.61
CA PRO A 158 0.13 -4.68 -7.34
C PRO A 158 -0.46 -3.52 -6.53
N GLY A 159 -1.34 -3.84 -5.56
CA GLY A 159 -1.95 -2.87 -4.66
C GLY A 159 -1.02 -2.33 -3.57
N ASN A 160 0.12 -2.99 -3.33
CA ASN A 160 1.09 -2.68 -2.29
C ASN A 160 2.43 -2.19 -2.88
N VAL A 161 2.42 -1.84 -4.17
CA VAL A 161 3.53 -1.21 -4.88
C VAL A 161 3.06 -0.05 -5.75
N GLY A 162 3.94 0.90 -6.02
CA GLY A 162 3.61 2.08 -6.81
C GLY A 162 4.87 2.80 -7.26
N GLY A 163 4.73 3.82 -8.09
CA GLY A 163 5.87 4.59 -8.56
C GLY A 163 5.63 6.08 -8.52
N ALA A 164 6.72 6.83 -8.44
CA ALA A 164 6.70 8.27 -8.55
C ALA A 164 6.76 8.67 -10.03
N LEU A 165 5.70 9.29 -10.53
CA LEU A 165 5.65 9.89 -11.86
C LEU A 165 5.65 11.42 -11.76
N ALA A 166 5.91 12.11 -12.85
CA ALA A 166 5.65 13.55 -12.90
C ALA A 166 4.11 13.78 -12.95
N PRO A 167 3.57 14.81 -12.28
CA PRO A 167 4.28 15.84 -11.50
C PRO A 167 4.49 15.49 -10.00
N GLN A 168 4.14 14.27 -9.54
CA GLN A 168 4.21 13.91 -8.12
C GLN A 168 5.62 14.08 -7.53
N SER A 169 6.64 13.69 -8.30
CA SER A 169 8.05 13.89 -7.90
C SER A 169 8.49 15.37 -7.88
N ASP A 170 7.81 16.25 -8.61
CA ASP A 170 8.06 17.70 -8.56
C ASP A 170 7.50 18.32 -7.26
N TYR A 171 6.42 17.73 -6.76
CA TYR A 171 5.73 18.20 -5.56
C TYR A 171 6.29 17.60 -4.27
N HIS A 172 6.76 16.37 -4.29
CA HIS A 172 7.31 15.70 -3.12
C HIS A 172 8.81 15.45 -3.32
N ALA A 173 9.64 16.30 -2.70
CA ALA A 173 11.10 16.20 -2.79
C ALA A 173 11.68 14.87 -2.26
N SER A 174 10.91 14.14 -1.45
CA SER A 174 11.28 12.80 -0.98
C SER A 174 11.11 11.71 -2.05
N LEU A 175 10.37 11.99 -3.14
CA LEU A 175 10.15 11.04 -4.22
C LEU A 175 11.15 11.24 -5.36
N GLN A 176 11.84 10.18 -5.72
CA GLN A 176 12.64 10.10 -6.94
C GLN A 176 11.78 9.69 -8.16
N LEU A 177 11.79 10.48 -9.23
CA LEU A 177 11.07 10.19 -10.48
C LEU A 177 11.48 8.81 -11.06
N GLY A 178 10.48 8.00 -11.42
CA GLY A 178 10.68 6.64 -11.97
C GLY A 178 11.04 5.58 -10.94
N ARG A 179 11.17 5.96 -9.67
CA ARG A 179 11.42 5.00 -8.59
C ARG A 179 10.14 4.27 -8.22
N ILE A 180 10.28 2.95 -8.03
CA ILE A 180 9.25 2.07 -7.49
C ILE A 180 9.38 2.00 -5.97
N TYR A 181 8.24 2.07 -5.28
CA TYR A 181 8.16 1.95 -3.83
C TYR A 181 7.22 0.82 -3.42
N ILE A 182 7.55 0.22 -2.28
CA ILE A 182 6.80 -0.80 -1.55
C ILE A 182 6.15 -0.13 -0.34
N TYR A 183 4.90 -0.47 -0.06
CA TYR A 183 4.13 0.08 1.04
C TYR A 183 3.07 -0.91 1.52
N ASP A 184 2.39 -0.56 2.62
CA ASP A 184 1.41 -1.42 3.32
C ASP A 184 2.07 -2.62 4.01
N PHE A 185 2.69 -2.35 5.16
CA PHE A 185 3.39 -3.36 5.96
C PHE A 185 2.49 -3.97 7.04
N ASN A 186 1.17 -3.86 6.90
CA ASN A 186 0.19 -4.32 7.90
C ASN A 186 0.34 -5.81 8.22
N THR A 187 0.60 -6.63 7.20
CA THR A 187 0.81 -8.06 7.38
C THR A 187 2.27 -8.40 7.63
N SER A 188 3.20 -7.48 7.39
CA SER A 188 4.64 -7.74 7.46
C SER A 188 5.10 -8.14 8.85
N ARG A 189 6.20 -8.89 8.90
CA ARG A 189 6.79 -9.36 10.15
C ARG A 189 8.30 -9.24 10.15
N GLN A 190 8.82 -8.83 11.29
CA GLN A 190 10.22 -8.90 11.64
C GLN A 190 10.51 -10.27 12.28
N PHE A 191 11.44 -11.01 11.70
CA PHE A 191 11.89 -12.29 12.23
C PHE A 191 13.27 -12.17 12.87
N THR A 192 13.57 -13.09 13.78
CA THR A 192 14.90 -13.21 14.39
C THR A 192 15.91 -13.82 13.43
N ARG A 193 15.46 -14.65 12.48
CA ARG A 193 16.30 -15.36 11.52
C ARG A 193 16.04 -14.87 10.11
N GLY A 194 17.10 -14.75 9.32
CA GLY A 194 17.03 -14.35 7.92
C GLY A 194 16.70 -15.50 6.97
N PRO A 195 16.71 -15.24 5.66
CA PRO A 195 16.47 -16.23 4.61
C PRO A 195 17.35 -17.47 4.76
N GLY A 196 16.77 -18.66 4.54
CA GLY A 196 17.46 -19.95 4.64
C GLY A 196 17.57 -20.53 6.05
N TYR A 197 17.27 -19.75 7.09
CA TYR A 197 17.32 -20.19 8.50
C TYR A 197 15.99 -20.05 9.24
N GLN A 198 15.08 -19.23 8.73
CA GLN A 198 13.75 -19.04 9.28
C GLN A 198 12.90 -20.29 9.05
N HIS A 199 12.12 -20.66 10.05
CA HIS A 199 11.19 -21.79 9.93
C HIS A 199 9.90 -21.33 9.25
N ALA A 200 9.24 -22.28 8.60
CA ALA A 200 7.94 -22.05 8.00
C ALA A 200 6.92 -21.60 9.04
N ILE A 201 6.06 -20.66 8.66
CA ILE A 201 4.96 -20.15 9.47
C ILE A 201 3.63 -20.38 8.76
N THR A 202 2.54 -20.41 9.53
CA THR A 202 1.20 -20.27 8.95
C THR A 202 1.04 -18.86 8.40
N LEU A 203 0.64 -18.75 7.14
CA LEU A 203 0.41 -17.44 6.54
C LEU A 203 -0.83 -16.76 7.16
N PRO A 204 -0.82 -15.43 7.31
CA PRO A 204 -2.06 -14.68 7.51
C PRO A 204 -2.94 -14.77 6.24
N GLU A 205 -4.10 -14.13 6.26
CA GLU A 205 -4.85 -13.89 5.03
C GLU A 205 -3.99 -13.03 4.08
N THR A 206 -3.89 -13.46 2.82
CA THR A 206 -3.07 -12.83 1.79
C THR A 206 -3.88 -12.61 0.52
N GLN A 207 -3.52 -11.58 -0.25
CA GLN A 207 -4.17 -11.31 -1.54
C GLN A 207 -3.82 -12.34 -2.62
N VAL A 208 -2.62 -12.92 -2.52
CA VAL A 208 -2.18 -14.01 -3.39
C VAL A 208 -2.57 -15.34 -2.76
N SER A 209 -3.29 -16.17 -3.51
CA SER A 209 -3.66 -17.52 -3.05
C SER A 209 -2.42 -18.42 -2.92
N PRO A 210 -2.24 -19.12 -1.79
CA PRO A 210 -1.18 -20.09 -1.64
C PRO A 210 -1.26 -21.24 -2.66
N PRO A 211 -0.13 -21.70 -3.22
CA PRO A 211 -0.13 -22.79 -4.19
C PRO A 211 -0.49 -24.12 -3.54
N ASN A 212 -1.17 -24.99 -4.29
CA ASN A 212 -1.35 -26.42 -3.97
C ASN A 212 -1.98 -26.72 -2.60
N GLY A 213 -2.75 -25.78 -2.04
CA GLY A 213 -3.37 -25.94 -0.72
C GLY A 213 -2.37 -25.94 0.45
N LEU A 214 -1.13 -25.49 0.21
CA LEU A 214 -0.14 -25.32 1.27
C LEU A 214 -0.55 -24.17 2.19
N THR A 215 -0.31 -24.36 3.49
CA THR A 215 -0.67 -23.38 4.54
C THR A 215 0.53 -22.89 5.34
N HIS A 216 1.71 -23.49 5.14
CA HIS A 216 2.93 -23.19 5.88
C HIS A 216 4.08 -22.89 4.93
N PHE A 217 4.72 -21.74 5.09
CA PHE A 217 5.75 -21.26 4.18
C PHE A 217 6.91 -20.62 4.93
N ASP A 218 8.12 -20.78 4.40
CA ASP A 218 9.19 -19.84 4.71
C ASP A 218 8.75 -18.44 4.24
N PRO A 219 8.71 -17.44 5.14
CA PRO A 219 8.10 -16.14 4.85
C PRO A 219 8.87 -15.35 3.78
N TYR A 220 10.19 -15.56 3.68
CA TYR A 220 11.01 -14.91 2.65
C TYR A 220 10.77 -15.54 1.27
N SER A 221 10.66 -16.86 1.20
CA SER A 221 10.30 -17.59 -0.02
C SER A 221 8.88 -17.26 -0.48
N TRP A 222 7.98 -17.00 0.48
CA TRP A 222 6.63 -16.50 0.19
C TRP A 222 6.66 -15.13 -0.49
N ASP A 223 7.47 -14.18 -0.01
CA ASP A 223 7.65 -12.90 -0.71
C ASP A 223 8.16 -13.08 -2.14
N VAL A 224 9.11 -14.00 -2.37
CA VAL A 224 9.62 -14.31 -3.72
C VAL A 224 8.52 -14.90 -4.61
N TYR A 225 7.66 -15.77 -4.07
CA TYR A 225 6.51 -16.31 -4.78
C TYR A 225 5.51 -15.20 -5.18
N CYS A 226 5.14 -14.35 -4.23
CA CYS A 226 4.26 -13.19 -4.47
C CYS A 226 4.86 -12.22 -5.49
N LEU A 227 6.17 -11.97 -5.42
CA LEU A 227 6.88 -11.16 -6.40
C LEU A 227 6.81 -11.75 -7.82
N GLY A 228 6.91 -13.07 -7.96
CA GLY A 228 6.72 -13.76 -9.25
C GLY A 228 5.32 -13.55 -9.83
N HIS A 229 4.27 -13.61 -9.01
CA HIS A 229 2.89 -13.29 -9.43
C HIS A 229 2.73 -11.82 -9.85
N LEU A 230 3.27 -10.90 -9.05
CA LEU A 230 3.29 -9.48 -9.38
C LEU A 230 3.96 -9.25 -10.74
N MET A 231 5.13 -9.84 -10.99
CA MET A 231 5.82 -9.73 -12.27
C MET A 231 4.98 -10.26 -13.43
N ASN A 232 4.30 -11.39 -13.25
CA ASN A 232 3.41 -11.96 -14.27
C ASN A 232 2.26 -11.01 -14.62
N GLU A 233 1.62 -10.41 -13.62
CA GLU A 233 0.54 -9.43 -13.84
C GLU A 233 1.05 -8.16 -14.55
N LEU A 234 2.24 -7.68 -14.20
CA LEU A 234 2.83 -6.51 -14.86
C LEU A 234 3.24 -6.80 -16.31
N MET A 235 3.67 -8.03 -16.63
CA MET A 235 3.91 -8.46 -18.01
C MET A 235 2.63 -8.42 -18.86
N ASP A 236 1.49 -8.84 -18.32
CA ASP A 236 0.20 -8.76 -19.03
C ASP A 236 -0.18 -7.31 -19.36
N VAL A 237 0.05 -6.37 -18.43
CA VAL A 237 -0.17 -4.94 -18.66
C VAL A 237 0.79 -4.39 -19.73
N GLY A 238 2.07 -4.79 -19.68
CA GLY A 238 3.08 -4.39 -20.66
C GLY A 238 2.78 -4.93 -22.07
N ALA A 239 2.35 -6.18 -22.18
CA ALA A 239 1.98 -6.82 -23.44
C ALA A 239 0.83 -6.07 -24.13
N ILE A 240 -0.20 -5.65 -23.36
CA ILE A 240 -1.30 -4.83 -23.87
C ILE A 240 -0.79 -3.51 -24.46
N ARG A 241 0.26 -2.89 -23.90
CA ARG A 241 0.84 -1.66 -24.47
C ARG A 241 1.56 -1.93 -25.80
N CYS A 242 2.32 -3.02 -25.88
CA CYS A 242 2.97 -3.43 -27.13
C CYS A 242 1.94 -3.73 -28.23
N ASP A 243 0.84 -4.38 -27.87
CA ASP A 243 -0.26 -4.71 -28.79
C ASP A 243 -1.12 -3.50 -29.17
N LYS A 244 -1.24 -2.47 -28.31
CA LYS A 244 -1.98 -1.23 -28.60
C LYS A 244 -1.31 -0.32 -29.65
N ARG A 245 -0.14 -0.67 -30.18
CA ARG A 245 0.29 -0.19 -31.51
C ARG A 245 -0.58 -0.76 -32.66
N SER A 246 -1.54 -1.64 -32.37
CA SER A 246 -2.41 -2.29 -33.37
C SER A 246 -3.93 -2.18 -33.15
N SER A 247 -4.47 -1.75 -32.00
CA SER A 247 -5.92 -1.41 -31.90
C SER A 247 -6.33 -0.75 -30.58
N ALA A 248 -7.37 0.10 -30.65
CA ALA A 248 -7.86 0.97 -29.59
C ALA A 248 -9.16 0.44 -28.96
N ASP A 249 -9.11 -0.49 -28.00
CA ASP A 249 -10.30 -0.81 -27.18
C ASP A 249 -10.01 -1.66 -25.93
N VAL A 250 -9.44 -1.10 -24.83
CA VAL A 250 -9.17 -1.91 -23.61
C VAL A 250 -9.30 -1.16 -22.28
N SER A 251 -9.88 0.04 -22.23
CA SER A 251 -10.02 0.77 -20.96
C SER A 251 -11.07 0.16 -20.00
N HIS A 252 -11.93 -0.74 -20.49
CA HIS A 252 -13.13 -1.16 -19.77
C HIS A 252 -12.99 -2.48 -18.98
N ARG A 253 -11.97 -3.32 -19.26
CA ARG A 253 -11.86 -4.67 -18.67
C ARG A 253 -11.07 -4.74 -17.36
N TYR A 254 -10.19 -3.77 -17.07
CA TYR A 254 -9.32 -3.81 -15.89
C TYR A 254 -9.96 -3.22 -14.62
N THR A 255 -10.89 -2.28 -14.76
CA THR A 255 -11.60 -1.70 -13.61
C THR A 255 -12.52 -2.71 -12.91
N SER A 256 -13.06 -3.73 -13.60
CA SER A 256 -14.03 -4.63 -12.97
C SER A 256 -13.40 -5.64 -11.99
N LYS A 257 -12.19 -6.16 -12.25
CA LYS A 257 -11.54 -7.15 -11.36
C LYS A 257 -11.06 -6.55 -10.04
N ILE A 258 -10.51 -5.33 -10.06
CA ILE A 258 -10.07 -4.61 -8.85
C ILE A 258 -11.27 -4.12 -8.03
N THR A 259 -12.38 -3.74 -8.70
CA THR A 259 -13.60 -3.36 -7.99
C THR A 259 -14.30 -4.57 -7.37
N GLN A 260 -14.23 -5.76 -7.98
CA GLN A 260 -14.73 -7.00 -7.37
C GLN A 260 -13.92 -7.43 -6.14
N ALA A 261 -12.59 -7.29 -6.15
CA ALA A 261 -11.77 -7.52 -4.96
C ALA A 261 -12.06 -6.52 -3.82
N ARG A 262 -12.49 -5.29 -4.16
CA ARG A 262 -12.88 -4.24 -3.18
C ARG A 262 -14.33 -4.34 -2.68
N LEU A 263 -15.25 -4.91 -3.47
CA LEU A 263 -16.64 -5.10 -3.08
C LEU A 263 -16.87 -6.42 -2.33
N GLY A 264 -16.02 -7.44 -2.56
CA GLY A 264 -16.10 -8.72 -1.84
C GLY A 264 -15.98 -8.56 -0.32
N SER A 265 -15.19 -7.60 0.15
CA SER A 265 -15.02 -7.31 1.59
C SER A 265 -16.15 -6.51 2.23
N CYS A 266 -17.12 -6.00 1.45
CA CYS A 266 -18.30 -5.29 1.97
C CYS A 266 -19.55 -6.17 2.07
N VAL A 267 -19.58 -7.34 1.42
CA VAL A 267 -20.78 -8.21 1.43
C VAL A 267 -20.79 -9.15 2.64
N ASP A 268 -19.63 -9.50 3.19
CA ASP A 268 -19.50 -10.44 4.33
C ASP A 268 -19.76 -9.82 5.72
N MET A 269 -20.08 -8.52 5.83
CA MET A 269 -20.41 -7.89 7.12
C MET A 269 -21.92 -7.75 7.39
N ARG A 270 -22.77 -8.52 6.71
CA ARG A 270 -24.23 -8.55 7.00
C ARG A 270 -24.70 -9.75 7.81
N ASP A 271 -23.86 -10.76 8.01
CA ASP A 271 -24.20 -11.94 8.81
C ASP A 271 -23.14 -12.14 9.90
N GLY A 272 -23.34 -11.49 11.04
CA GLY A 272 -22.54 -11.59 12.26
C GLY A 272 -23.15 -10.82 13.41
#